data_AF-A0A5R9IQ90-F1
#
_entry.id   AF-A0A5R9IQ90-F1
#
_cell.length_a   1.000
_cell.length_b   1.000
_cell.length_c   1.000
_cell.angle_alpha   90.00
_cell.angle_beta   90.00
_cell.angle_gamma   90.00
#
_symmetry.space_group_name_H-M   'P 1'
#
loop_
_entity.id
_entity.type
_entity.pdbx_description
1 polymer ?
#
loop_
_entity_poly.entity_id
_entity_poly.type
_entity_poly.pdbx_seq_one_letter_code
_entity_poly.pdbx_strand_id
1 'polypeptide(L)'
;MKFIHLYIEMIKEAGMITKFISLFRTRRSNTIENAEPKVQTKKKRRKSAQTLLKEATKLKKEKRYVEAVETLNNAFAPETKGSEDLTLKCYLRLPMYQQLAGLNDEAWVYMNDLEFKHTDAISKATIANQQRIFLKKEKRFKDALVYSMWSICKELQRDIESCRFSDEVADRNAEFERKYGGFDDDEEREIVRITEKGNPNYDLSYRHLSDRVLFNSTIEGIKSSLSSIIKKAKMTDFEEQICVRLCNYIRASENYKLSEVRDIVGSFTMVKTA
;
A
#
# COMPACT_ATOMS: atom_id res chain seq x y z
N MET A 1 33.33 12.82 12.32
CA MET A 1 33.46 11.56 13.08
C MET A 1 32.34 11.29 14.12
N LYS A 2 31.25 12.06 14.19
CA LYS A 2 30.14 11.79 15.15
C LYS A 2 29.05 10.82 14.65
N PHE A 3 28.96 10.54 13.35
CA PHE A 3 27.93 9.65 12.77
C PHE A 3 28.21 8.15 12.97
N ILE A 4 29.48 7.74 13.05
CA ILE A 4 29.85 6.33 13.27
C ILE A 4 29.52 5.90 14.71
N HIS A 5 29.58 6.83 15.67
CA HIS A 5 29.30 6.52 17.07
C HIS A 5 27.81 6.23 17.33
N LEU A 6 26.90 6.99 16.69
CA LEU A 6 25.45 6.72 16.77
C LEU A 6 25.05 5.39 16.11
N TYR A 7 25.71 5.02 15.01
CA TYR A 7 25.42 3.76 14.31
C TYR A 7 25.89 2.53 15.11
N ILE A 8 27.01 2.65 15.83
CA ILE A 8 27.52 1.58 16.71
C ILE A 8 26.65 1.40 17.97
N GLU A 9 26.12 2.49 18.54
CA GLU A 9 25.19 2.42 19.69
C GLU A 9 23.85 1.76 19.29
N MET A 10 23.31 2.06 18.11
CA MET A 10 22.10 1.38 17.59
C MET A 10 22.31 -0.14 17.38
N ILE A 11 23.49 -0.56 16.93
CA ILE A 11 23.81 -1.99 16.73
C ILE A 11 23.93 -2.72 18.08
N LYS A 12 24.45 -2.05 19.13
CA LYS A 12 24.50 -2.63 20.48
C LYS A 12 23.11 -2.83 21.09
N GLU A 13 22.18 -1.89 20.88
CA GLU A 13 20.79 -2.03 21.33
C GLU A 13 20.06 -3.17 20.59
N ALA A 14 20.26 -3.32 19.28
CA ALA A 14 19.70 -4.43 18.51
C ALA A 14 20.23 -5.80 18.98
N GLY A 15 21.51 -5.88 19.38
CA GLY A 15 22.13 -7.07 19.96
C GLY A 15 21.60 -7.44 21.35
N MET A 16 21.19 -6.46 22.16
CA MET A 16 20.54 -6.71 23.46
C MET A 16 19.14 -7.30 23.30
N ILE A 17 18.38 -6.87 22.30
CA ILE A 17 17.05 -7.42 22.00
C ILE A 17 17.14 -8.89 21.55
N THR A 18 18.18 -9.26 20.79
CA THR A 18 18.38 -10.66 20.37
C THR A 18 18.75 -11.57 21.54
N LYS A 19 19.56 -11.08 22.49
CA LYS A 19 19.88 -11.81 23.73
C LYS A 19 18.65 -11.97 24.64
N PHE A 20 17.77 -10.98 24.69
CA PHE A 20 16.52 -11.05 25.44
C PHE A 20 15.55 -12.10 24.87
N ILE A 21 15.48 -12.20 23.54
CA ILE A 21 14.67 -13.24 22.85
C ILE A 21 15.27 -14.64 23.05
N SER A 22 16.60 -14.81 23.09
CA SER A 22 17.20 -16.12 23.40
C SER A 22 17.00 -16.54 24.86
N LEU A 23 17.04 -15.59 25.82
CA LEU A 23 16.79 -15.86 27.24
C LEU A 23 15.33 -16.26 27.51
N PHE A 24 14.37 -15.75 26.73
CA PHE A 24 12.98 -16.18 26.79
C PHE A 24 12.74 -17.57 26.14
N ARG A 25 13.64 -18.03 25.26
CA ARG A 25 13.53 -19.34 24.61
C ARG A 25 14.05 -20.49 25.47
N THR A 26 15.04 -20.23 26.34
CA THR A 26 15.64 -21.26 27.19
C THR A 26 14.88 -21.49 28.50
N ARG A 27 14.07 -20.52 28.96
CA ARG A 27 13.31 -20.65 30.23
C ARG A 27 12.02 -21.45 30.14
N ARG A 28 11.63 -21.93 28.95
CA ARG A 28 10.39 -22.70 28.71
C ARG A 28 10.62 -24.21 28.52
N SER A 29 11.85 -24.72 28.67
CA SER A 29 12.19 -26.11 28.35
C SER A 29 12.58 -27.00 29.53
N ASN A 30 12.59 -26.52 30.78
CA ASN A 30 12.90 -27.38 31.93
C ASN A 30 11.74 -27.45 32.93
N THR A 31 10.69 -28.18 32.59
CA THR A 31 9.94 -28.99 33.56
C THR A 31 9.10 -30.03 32.82
N ILE A 32 9.27 -31.29 33.22
CA ILE A 32 8.42 -32.49 33.11
C ILE A 32 9.26 -33.67 32.61
N GLU A 33 9.79 -34.39 33.61
CA GLU A 33 10.23 -35.77 33.51
C GLU A 33 9.04 -36.71 33.22
N ASN A 34 9.32 -37.75 32.45
CA ASN A 34 8.78 -39.11 32.51
C ASN A 34 7.30 -39.32 32.87
N ALA A 35 6.48 -39.66 31.87
CA ALA A 35 5.63 -40.85 31.84
C ALA A 35 4.87 -40.91 30.51
N GLU A 36 5.08 -41.94 29.70
CA GLU A 36 4.19 -42.25 28.58
C GLU A 36 2.79 -42.62 29.10
N PRO A 37 1.73 -42.16 28.42
CA PRO A 37 0.90 -43.17 27.80
C PRO A 37 0.54 -42.81 26.35
N LYS A 38 0.43 -43.87 25.54
CA LYS A 38 -0.05 -43.87 24.15
C LYS A 38 -1.43 -43.22 24.06
N VAL A 39 -1.49 -41.95 23.65
CA VAL A 39 -2.74 -41.29 23.25
C VAL A 39 -2.69 -41.02 21.76
N GLN A 40 -3.57 -41.68 21.02
CA GLN A 40 -3.83 -41.42 19.61
C GLN A 40 -4.26 -39.95 19.43
N THR A 41 -3.32 -39.07 19.09
CA THR A 41 -3.65 -37.68 18.76
C THR A 41 -4.33 -37.64 17.40
N LYS A 42 -5.66 -37.44 17.39
CA LYS A 42 -6.41 -37.02 16.20
C LYS A 42 -5.68 -35.83 15.57
N LYS A 43 -5.13 -36.02 14.37
CA LYS A 43 -4.42 -35.00 13.59
C LYS A 43 -5.42 -33.89 13.24
N LYS A 44 -5.51 -32.85 14.08
CA LYS A 44 -6.39 -31.68 13.88
C LYS A 44 -5.99 -31.04 12.55
N ARG A 45 -6.84 -31.20 11.51
CA ARG A 45 -6.61 -30.60 10.19
C ARG A 45 -6.37 -29.09 10.38
N ARG A 46 -5.17 -28.62 10.03
CA ARG A 46 -4.86 -27.18 10.07
C ARG A 46 -5.77 -26.48 9.07
N LYS A 47 -6.45 -25.41 9.50
CA LYS A 47 -7.30 -24.60 8.62
C LYS A 47 -6.41 -23.89 7.59
N SER A 48 -6.87 -23.76 6.34
CA SER A 48 -6.17 -22.97 5.33
C SER A 48 -6.27 -21.47 5.63
N ALA A 49 -5.36 -20.66 5.08
CA ALA A 49 -5.40 -19.21 5.21
C ALA A 49 -6.73 -18.64 4.69
N GLN A 50 -7.24 -19.11 3.55
CA GLN A 50 -8.57 -18.71 3.05
C GLN A 50 -9.72 -18.98 4.02
N THR A 51 -9.68 -20.10 4.75
CA THR A 51 -10.71 -20.44 5.74
C THR A 51 -10.69 -19.44 6.89
N LEU A 52 -9.49 -19.11 7.38
CA LEU A 52 -9.31 -18.12 8.43
C LEU A 52 -9.69 -16.70 7.98
N LEU A 53 -9.43 -16.33 6.72
CA LEU A 53 -9.89 -15.05 6.17
C LEU A 53 -11.42 -14.92 6.15
N LYS A 54 -12.14 -16.01 5.86
CA LYS A 54 -13.62 -16.05 5.93
C LYS A 54 -14.11 -15.94 7.37
N GLU A 55 -13.47 -16.67 8.29
CA GLU A 55 -13.76 -16.63 9.72
C GLU A 55 -13.54 -15.24 10.33
N ALA A 56 -12.40 -14.60 10.03
CA ALA A 56 -12.12 -13.22 10.45
C ALA A 56 -13.18 -12.23 9.92
N THR A 57 -13.68 -12.45 8.70
CA THR A 57 -14.76 -11.62 8.13
C THR A 57 -16.07 -11.80 8.89
N LYS A 58 -16.39 -13.03 9.32
CA LYS A 58 -17.55 -13.30 10.18
C LYS A 58 -17.40 -12.62 11.54
N LEU A 59 -16.25 -12.79 12.20
CA LEU A 59 -15.96 -12.14 13.49
C LEU A 59 -16.04 -10.61 13.43
N LYS A 60 -15.55 -10.00 12.34
CA LYS A 60 -15.70 -8.56 12.10
C LYS A 60 -17.17 -8.14 11.99
N LYS A 61 -18.03 -8.91 11.31
CA LYS A 61 -19.47 -8.62 11.23
C LYS A 61 -20.15 -8.70 12.60
N GLU A 62 -19.69 -9.62 13.45
CA GLU A 62 -20.12 -9.78 14.84
C GLU A 62 -19.51 -8.73 15.79
N LYS A 63 -18.73 -7.77 15.28
CA LYS A 63 -18.00 -6.73 16.06
C LYS A 63 -16.97 -7.29 17.06
N ARG A 64 -16.57 -8.55 16.89
CA ARG A 64 -15.54 -9.23 17.70
C ARG A 64 -14.15 -8.93 17.13
N TYR A 65 -13.75 -7.66 17.20
CA TYR A 65 -12.59 -7.16 16.44
C TYR A 65 -11.25 -7.74 16.91
N VAL A 66 -11.06 -7.91 18.21
CA VAL A 66 -9.82 -8.50 18.77
C VAL A 66 -9.62 -9.93 18.25
N GLU A 67 -10.67 -10.75 18.34
CA GLU A 67 -10.64 -12.13 17.82
C GLU A 67 -10.46 -12.18 16.30
N ALA A 68 -11.06 -11.22 15.58
CA ALA A 68 -10.85 -11.11 14.14
C ALA A 68 -9.38 -10.78 13.80
N VAL A 69 -8.72 -9.92 14.59
CA VAL A 69 -7.30 -9.60 14.46
C VAL A 69 -6.44 -10.83 14.74
N GLU A 70 -6.70 -11.56 15.82
CA GLU A 70 -5.99 -12.82 16.13
C GLU A 70 -6.15 -13.85 15.01
N THR A 71 -7.36 -13.97 14.48
CA THR A 71 -7.65 -14.88 13.35
C THR A 71 -6.88 -14.49 12.09
N LEU A 72 -6.74 -13.19 11.80
CA LEU A 72 -5.93 -12.71 10.67
C LEU A 72 -4.44 -12.95 10.88
N ASN A 73 -3.91 -12.72 12.09
CA ASN A 73 -2.52 -13.03 12.42
C ASN A 73 -2.22 -14.52 12.20
N ASN A 74 -3.13 -15.39 12.64
CA ASN A 74 -3.04 -16.83 12.39
C ASN A 74 -3.12 -17.17 10.89
N ALA A 75 -3.92 -16.44 10.10
CA ALA A 75 -4.02 -16.64 8.66
C ALA A 75 -2.72 -16.29 7.91
N PHE A 76 -1.97 -15.31 8.43
CA PHE A 76 -0.72 -14.84 7.83
C PHE A 76 0.53 -15.50 8.41
N ALA A 77 0.39 -16.31 9.45
CA ALA A 77 1.48 -17.07 10.04
C ALA A 77 2.10 -18.04 9.02
N PRO A 78 3.42 -18.23 9.02
CA PRO A 78 4.12 -19.10 8.06
C PRO A 78 3.55 -20.53 8.00
N GLU A 79 3.07 -21.06 9.12
CA GLU A 79 2.52 -22.41 9.26
C GLU A 79 1.18 -22.60 8.54
N THR A 80 0.51 -21.49 8.22
CA THR A 80 -0.84 -21.46 7.65
C THR A 80 -0.85 -20.93 6.22
N LYS A 81 0.21 -20.21 5.84
CA LYS A 81 0.36 -19.53 4.56
C LYS A 81 0.40 -20.50 3.36
N GLY A 82 0.81 -21.76 3.56
CA GLY A 82 0.76 -22.80 2.52
C GLY A 82 1.40 -22.36 1.19
N SER A 83 0.92 -22.93 0.07
CA SER A 83 1.19 -22.47 -1.30
C SER A 83 0.16 -21.44 -1.79
N GLU A 84 -0.58 -20.79 -0.88
CA GLU A 84 -1.65 -19.86 -1.24
C GLU A 84 -1.07 -18.45 -1.38
N ASP A 85 -0.98 -17.96 -2.62
CA ASP A 85 -0.59 -16.57 -2.90
C ASP A 85 -1.68 -15.60 -2.47
N LEU A 86 -1.51 -15.02 -1.28
CA LEU A 86 -2.41 -14.00 -0.75
C LEU A 86 -2.13 -12.64 -1.40
N THR A 87 -3.18 -12.00 -1.89
CA THR A 87 -3.08 -10.64 -2.47
C THR A 87 -2.84 -9.58 -1.40
N LEU A 88 -2.29 -8.42 -1.80
CA LEU A 88 -2.16 -7.24 -0.92
C LEU A 88 -3.48 -6.85 -0.24
N LYS A 89 -4.61 -6.96 -0.95
CA LYS A 89 -5.95 -6.69 -0.39
C LYS A 89 -6.30 -7.61 0.78
N CYS A 90 -5.77 -8.82 0.83
CA CYS A 90 -5.90 -9.69 1.99
C CYS A 90 -5.11 -9.14 3.18
N TYR A 91 -3.85 -8.75 2.96
CA TYR A 91 -2.98 -8.20 4.01
C TYR A 91 -3.50 -6.88 4.59
N LEU A 92 -4.07 -6.00 3.76
CA LEU A 92 -4.64 -4.73 4.23
C LEU A 92 -5.84 -4.90 5.16
N ARG A 93 -6.44 -6.10 5.28
CA ARG A 93 -7.52 -6.36 6.25
C ARG A 93 -7.04 -6.26 7.69
N LEU A 94 -5.80 -6.66 7.98
CA LEU A 94 -5.27 -6.64 9.34
C LEU A 94 -5.20 -5.22 9.93
N PRO A 95 -4.54 -4.24 9.29
CA PRO A 95 -4.50 -2.88 9.83
C PRO A 95 -5.90 -2.27 9.89
N MET A 96 -6.79 -2.60 8.95
CA MET A 96 -8.20 -2.19 9.04
C MET A 96 -8.92 -2.73 10.27
N TYR A 97 -8.67 -3.99 10.67
CA TYR A 97 -9.33 -4.62 11.81
C TYR A 97 -8.70 -4.18 13.13
N GLN A 98 -7.38 -3.98 13.14
CA GLN A 98 -6.67 -3.35 14.25
C GLN A 98 -7.23 -1.95 14.55
N GLN A 99 -7.53 -1.14 13.53
CA GLN A 99 -8.21 0.15 13.72
C GLN A 99 -9.56 0.03 14.43
N LEU A 100 -10.36 -0.96 14.03
CA LEU A 100 -11.68 -1.19 14.61
C LEU A 100 -11.59 -1.68 16.06
N ALA A 101 -10.49 -2.38 16.40
CA ALA A 101 -10.17 -2.81 17.75
C ALA A 101 -9.51 -1.71 18.61
N GLY A 102 -9.25 -0.51 18.06
CA GLY A 102 -8.56 0.58 18.76
C GLY A 102 -7.03 0.45 18.81
N LEU A 103 -6.46 -0.50 18.07
CA LEU A 103 -5.02 -0.79 17.97
C LEU A 103 -4.40 0.03 16.82
N ASN A 104 -4.48 1.36 16.91
CA ASN A 104 -4.08 2.23 15.80
C ASN A 104 -2.57 2.20 15.54
N ASP A 105 -1.75 2.17 16.58
CA ASP A 105 -0.29 2.19 16.44
C ASP A 105 0.21 0.91 15.77
N GLU A 106 -0.31 -0.25 16.19
CA GLU A 106 0.01 -1.54 15.57
C GLU A 106 -0.44 -1.59 14.11
N ALA A 107 -1.58 -0.98 13.80
CA ALA A 107 -2.06 -0.87 12.43
C ALA A 107 -1.14 -0.01 11.56
N TRP A 108 -0.63 1.11 12.09
CA TRP A 108 0.33 1.97 11.39
C TRP A 108 1.66 1.26 11.16
N VAL A 109 2.20 0.58 12.18
CA VAL A 109 3.42 -0.22 12.06
C VAL A 109 3.26 -1.26 10.93
N TYR A 110 2.15 -1.99 10.92
CA TYR A 110 1.89 -3.00 9.90
C TYR A 110 1.73 -2.38 8.50
N MET A 111 1.06 -1.24 8.39
CA MET A 111 0.87 -0.56 7.10
C MET A 111 2.18 -0.01 6.54
N ASN A 112 3.07 0.49 7.39
CA ASN A 112 4.41 0.93 7.00
C ASN A 112 5.30 -0.26 6.59
N ASP A 113 5.18 -1.40 7.26
CA ASP A 113 5.86 -2.63 6.87
C ASP A 113 5.38 -3.13 5.50
N LEU A 114 4.08 -3.09 5.22
CA LEU A 114 3.55 -3.36 3.87
C LEU A 114 4.09 -2.36 2.84
N GLU A 115 4.14 -1.08 3.17
CA GLU A 115 4.72 -0.08 2.29
C GLU A 115 6.18 -0.40 1.99
N PHE A 116 6.97 -0.80 2.99
CA PHE A 116 8.37 -1.17 2.79
C PHE A 116 8.53 -2.41 1.90
N LYS A 117 7.70 -3.44 2.09
CA LYS A 117 7.76 -4.72 1.35
C LYS A 117 7.32 -4.62 -0.10
N HIS A 118 6.41 -3.71 -0.43
CA HIS A 118 5.86 -3.57 -1.76
C HIS A 118 6.47 -2.38 -2.50
N THR A 119 7.22 -2.66 -3.56
CA THR A 119 7.91 -1.63 -4.38
C THR A 119 7.15 -1.27 -5.66
N ASP A 120 6.22 -2.10 -6.11
CA ASP A 120 5.44 -1.87 -7.33
C ASP A 120 4.42 -0.72 -7.17
N ALA A 121 4.20 0.05 -8.24
CA ALA A 121 3.34 1.23 -8.17
C ALA A 121 1.88 0.91 -7.85
N ILE A 122 1.36 -0.26 -8.27
CA ILE A 122 -0.02 -0.69 -7.99
C ILE A 122 -0.21 -0.84 -6.48
N SER A 123 0.70 -1.55 -5.82
CA SER A 123 0.68 -1.76 -4.38
C SER A 123 0.88 -0.46 -3.62
N LYS A 124 1.85 0.37 -4.02
CA LYS A 124 2.10 1.68 -3.40
C LYS A 124 0.87 2.59 -3.45
N ALA A 125 0.19 2.69 -4.60
CA ALA A 125 -1.03 3.46 -4.74
C ALA A 125 -2.16 2.93 -3.84
N THR A 126 -2.30 1.61 -3.77
CA THR A 126 -3.30 0.95 -2.91
C THR A 126 -3.05 1.24 -1.42
N ILE A 127 -1.79 1.15 -0.98
CA ILE A 127 -1.39 1.43 0.42
C ILE A 127 -1.59 2.91 0.75
N ALA A 128 -1.16 3.83 -0.13
CA ALA A 128 -1.32 5.28 0.07
C ALA A 128 -2.79 5.69 0.26
N ASN A 129 -3.69 5.14 -0.57
CA ASN A 129 -5.12 5.39 -0.42
C ASN A 129 -5.67 4.83 0.90
N GLN A 130 -5.17 3.68 1.35
CA GLN A 130 -5.57 3.09 2.62
C GLN A 130 -5.09 3.93 3.82
N GLN A 131 -3.85 4.43 3.82
CA GLN A 131 -3.29 5.33 4.84
C GLN A 131 -4.14 6.60 4.99
N ARG A 132 -4.52 7.22 3.86
CA ARG A 132 -5.45 8.36 3.83
C ARG A 132 -6.79 8.04 4.49
N ILE A 133 -7.42 6.91 4.17
CA ILE A 133 -8.70 6.50 4.77
C ILE A 133 -8.56 6.30 6.28
N PHE A 134 -7.42 5.75 6.71
CA PHE A 134 -7.09 5.53 8.10
C PHE A 134 -7.12 6.83 8.90
N LEU A 135 -6.37 7.84 8.44
CA LEU A 135 -6.30 9.16 9.08
C LEU A 135 -7.65 9.89 9.09
N LYS A 136 -8.47 9.72 8.04
CA LYS A 136 -9.83 10.27 8.01
C LYS A 136 -10.71 9.71 9.11
N LYS A 137 -10.61 8.40 9.40
CA LYS A 137 -11.36 7.76 10.48
C LYS A 137 -10.88 8.19 11.86
N GLU A 138 -9.58 8.43 12.01
CA GLU A 138 -8.97 9.00 13.21
C GLU A 138 -9.25 10.52 13.38
N LYS A 139 -9.96 11.15 12.44
CA LYS A 139 -10.23 12.60 12.40
C LYS A 139 -8.96 13.47 12.36
N ARG A 140 -7.81 12.89 11.97
CA ARG A 140 -6.54 13.59 11.75
C ARG A 140 -6.53 14.22 10.36
N PHE A 141 -7.40 15.22 10.15
CA PHE A 141 -7.72 15.70 8.80
C PHE A 141 -6.55 16.40 8.07
N LYS A 142 -5.62 17.04 8.79
CA LYS A 142 -4.41 17.62 8.19
C LYS A 142 -3.47 16.55 7.68
N ASP A 143 -3.23 15.51 8.46
CA ASP A 143 -2.42 14.36 8.01
C ASP A 143 -3.12 13.63 6.87
N ALA A 144 -4.45 13.44 6.96
CA ALA A 144 -5.24 12.84 5.90
C ALA A 144 -5.24 13.67 4.61
N LEU A 145 -5.04 14.99 4.68
CA LEU A 145 -4.84 15.84 3.52
C LEU A 145 -3.49 15.52 2.85
N VAL A 146 -2.40 15.48 3.62
CA VAL A 146 -1.07 15.08 3.11
C VAL A 146 -1.15 13.71 2.42
N TYR A 147 -1.77 12.72 3.05
CA TYR A 147 -1.94 11.39 2.45
C TYR A 147 -2.96 11.36 1.30
N SER A 148 -3.91 12.31 1.23
CA SER A 148 -4.76 12.44 0.04
C SER A 148 -3.96 12.94 -1.16
N MET A 149 -3.09 13.92 -0.95
CA MET A 149 -2.18 14.40 -1.99
C MET A 149 -1.18 13.31 -2.40
N TRP A 150 -0.65 12.56 -1.43
CA TRP A 150 0.23 11.43 -1.70
C TRP A 150 -0.44 10.32 -2.51
N SER A 151 -1.70 10.00 -2.20
CA SER A 151 -2.49 9.04 -2.97
C SER A 151 -2.62 9.46 -4.43
N ILE A 152 -2.90 10.75 -4.70
CA ILE A 152 -2.96 11.30 -6.07
C ILE A 152 -1.63 11.06 -6.79
N CYS A 153 -0.50 11.41 -6.15
CA CYS A 153 0.82 11.19 -6.72
C CYS A 153 1.07 9.71 -7.06
N LYS A 154 0.72 8.78 -6.16
CA LYS A 154 0.94 7.35 -6.41
C LYS A 154 -0.01 6.73 -7.42
N GLU A 155 -1.26 7.21 -7.47
CA GLU A 155 -2.20 6.82 -8.52
C GLU A 155 -1.73 7.30 -9.90
N LEU A 156 -1.21 8.53 -10.00
CA LEU A 156 -0.59 9.04 -11.23
C LEU A 156 0.64 8.23 -11.65
N GLN A 157 1.53 7.93 -10.71
CA GLN A 157 2.70 7.09 -10.99
C GLN A 157 2.29 5.71 -11.54
N ARG A 158 1.34 5.05 -10.87
CA ARG A 158 0.77 3.78 -11.35
C ARG A 158 0.21 3.89 -12.76
N ASP A 159 -0.58 4.93 -13.04
CA ASP A 159 -1.26 5.08 -14.31
C ASP A 159 -0.28 5.38 -15.45
N ILE A 160 0.73 6.22 -15.21
CA ILE A 160 1.82 6.50 -16.16
C ILE A 160 2.63 5.23 -16.45
N GLU A 161 3.04 4.48 -15.41
CA GLU A 161 3.75 3.21 -15.58
C GLU A 161 2.90 2.18 -16.35
N SER A 162 1.59 2.15 -16.12
CA SER A 162 0.67 1.26 -16.83
C SER A 162 0.53 1.63 -18.31
N CYS A 163 0.45 2.93 -18.63
CA CYS A 163 0.48 3.42 -20.02
C CYS A 163 1.79 3.03 -20.73
N ARG A 164 2.94 3.19 -20.07
CA ARG A 164 4.25 2.80 -20.62
C ARG A 164 4.32 1.29 -20.86
N PHE A 165 3.90 0.50 -19.89
CA PHE A 165 3.87 -0.96 -20.02
C PHE A 165 2.97 -1.42 -21.17
N SER A 166 1.83 -0.75 -21.38
CA SER A 166 0.93 -1.02 -22.50
C SER A 166 1.62 -0.81 -23.85
N ASP A 167 2.37 0.27 -24.02
CA ASP A 167 3.17 0.50 -25.22
C ASP A 167 4.28 -0.54 -25.41
N GLU A 168 4.98 -0.91 -24.32
CA GLU A 168 6.03 -1.93 -24.35
C GLU A 168 5.49 -3.31 -24.77
N VAL A 169 4.25 -3.64 -24.37
CA VAL A 169 3.55 -4.86 -24.82
C VAL A 169 3.23 -4.76 -26.31
N ALA A 170 2.66 -3.64 -26.77
CA ALA A 170 2.37 -3.43 -28.19
C ALA A 170 3.62 -3.55 -29.08
N ASP A 171 4.73 -2.92 -28.66
CA ASP A 171 6.01 -3.01 -29.35
C ASP A 171 6.56 -4.45 -29.41
N ARG A 172 6.49 -5.18 -28.29
CA ARG A 172 6.96 -6.58 -28.24
C ARG A 172 6.10 -7.49 -29.12
N ASN A 173 4.79 -7.27 -29.15
CA ASN A 173 3.90 -8.04 -30.01
C ASN A 173 4.22 -7.77 -31.48
N ALA A 174 4.40 -6.51 -31.89
CA ALA A 174 4.78 -6.16 -33.26
C ALA A 174 6.16 -6.72 -33.67
N GLU A 175 7.11 -6.82 -32.74
CA GLU A 175 8.39 -7.52 -32.97
C GLU A 175 8.20 -9.03 -33.13
N PHE A 176 7.38 -9.65 -32.27
CA PHE A 176 7.08 -11.07 -32.33
C PHE A 176 6.39 -11.46 -33.66
N GLU A 177 5.38 -10.69 -34.09
CA GLU A 177 4.67 -10.90 -35.35
C GLU A 177 5.61 -10.78 -36.56
N ARG A 178 6.49 -9.77 -36.58
CA ARG A 178 7.51 -9.64 -37.64
C ARG A 178 8.48 -10.81 -37.69
N LYS A 179 8.80 -11.42 -36.55
CA LYS A 179 9.81 -12.48 -36.44
C LYS A 179 9.26 -13.88 -36.68
N TYR A 180 8.04 -14.16 -36.24
CA TYR A 180 7.47 -15.51 -36.23
C TYR A 180 6.25 -15.66 -37.15
N GLY A 181 5.84 -14.60 -37.83
CA GLY A 181 4.57 -14.52 -38.55
C GLY A 181 3.47 -14.07 -37.60
N GLY A 182 2.54 -13.26 -38.12
CA GLY A 182 1.39 -12.79 -37.35
C GLY A 182 0.44 -13.94 -37.00
N PHE A 183 -0.27 -13.80 -35.88
CA PHE A 183 -1.53 -14.50 -35.72
C PHE A 183 -2.54 -13.74 -36.58
N ASP A 184 -3.17 -14.41 -37.55
CA ASP A 184 -4.35 -13.89 -38.25
C ASP A 184 -5.48 -13.72 -37.22
N ASP A 185 -5.48 -12.61 -36.49
CA ASP A 185 -6.64 -12.14 -35.74
C ASP A 185 -7.33 -11.08 -36.59
N ASP A 186 -8.24 -11.57 -37.42
CA ASP A 186 -9.13 -10.88 -38.37
C ASP A 186 -10.21 -10.05 -37.64
N GLU A 187 -9.84 -9.33 -36.58
CA GLU A 187 -10.76 -8.49 -35.82
C GLU A 187 -10.39 -7.01 -35.96
N GLU A 188 -11.38 -6.20 -36.33
CA GLU A 188 -11.36 -4.73 -36.39
C GLU A 188 -11.05 -4.11 -35.00
N ARG A 189 -9.81 -4.26 -34.52
CA ARG A 189 -9.38 -3.70 -33.25
C ARG A 189 -9.16 -2.20 -33.41
N GLU A 190 -9.85 -1.41 -32.58
CA GLU A 190 -9.67 0.04 -32.55
C GLU A 190 -8.25 0.38 -32.10
N ILE A 191 -7.51 1.11 -32.94
CA ILE A 191 -6.21 1.66 -32.58
C ILE A 191 -6.44 2.79 -31.58
N VAL A 192 -6.00 2.58 -30.33
CA VAL A 192 -6.13 3.57 -29.26
C VAL A 192 -5.05 4.64 -29.39
N ARG A 193 -3.83 4.24 -29.77
CA ARG A 193 -2.73 5.13 -30.12
C ARG A 193 -1.66 4.44 -30.95
N ILE A 194 -0.72 5.23 -31.46
CA ILE A 194 0.54 4.75 -32.02
C ILE A 194 1.65 4.92 -30.97
N THR A 195 2.49 3.89 -30.79
CA THR A 195 3.66 3.93 -29.90
C THR A 195 4.77 4.80 -30.51
N GLU A 196 5.80 5.15 -29.73
CA GLU A 196 6.96 5.91 -30.24
C GLU A 196 7.73 5.17 -31.35
N LYS A 197 7.64 3.84 -31.39
CA LYS A 197 8.25 3.02 -32.45
C LYS A 197 7.35 2.85 -33.67
N GLY A 198 6.20 3.51 -33.71
CA GLY A 198 5.26 3.46 -34.84
C GLY A 198 4.33 2.26 -34.84
N ASN A 199 4.25 1.48 -33.76
CA ASN A 199 3.39 0.30 -33.69
C ASN A 199 2.00 0.68 -33.17
N PRO A 200 0.91 0.06 -33.65
CA PRO A 200 -0.42 0.29 -33.12
C PRO A 200 -0.58 -0.33 -31.73
N ASN A 201 -1.16 0.42 -30.80
CA ASN A 201 -1.57 -0.06 -29.49
C ASN A 201 -3.11 -0.12 -29.43
N TYR A 202 -3.64 -1.32 -29.15
CA TYR A 202 -5.07 -1.62 -29.11
C TYR A 202 -5.63 -1.75 -27.68
N ASP A 203 -4.83 -1.51 -26.65
CA ASP A 203 -5.27 -1.63 -25.26
C ASP A 203 -6.23 -0.51 -24.89
N LEU A 204 -7.52 -0.83 -24.85
CA LEU A 204 -8.59 0.09 -24.47
C LEU A 204 -8.39 0.70 -23.06
N SER A 205 -7.67 0.01 -22.18
CA SER A 205 -7.35 0.54 -20.85
C SER A 205 -6.47 1.78 -20.95
N TYR A 206 -5.64 1.90 -21.99
CA TYR A 206 -4.74 3.03 -22.20
C TYR A 206 -5.51 4.36 -22.16
N ARG A 207 -6.63 4.46 -22.87
CA ARG A 207 -7.45 5.69 -22.95
C ARG A 207 -7.92 6.12 -21.56
N HIS A 208 -8.47 5.19 -20.79
CA HIS A 208 -8.93 5.48 -19.43
C HIS A 208 -7.78 5.87 -18.49
N LEU A 209 -6.61 5.25 -18.64
CA LEU A 209 -5.42 5.61 -17.86
C LEU A 209 -4.91 7.00 -18.24
N SER A 210 -4.79 7.30 -19.53
CA SER A 210 -4.31 8.59 -20.03
C SER A 210 -5.24 9.74 -19.64
N ASP A 211 -6.55 9.54 -19.76
CA ASP A 211 -7.53 10.56 -19.39
C ASP A 211 -7.46 10.89 -17.90
N ARG A 212 -7.28 9.87 -17.04
CA ARG A 212 -7.06 10.09 -15.61
C ARG A 212 -5.77 10.83 -15.34
N VAL A 213 -4.68 10.50 -16.03
CA VAL A 213 -3.39 11.21 -15.88
C VAL A 213 -3.53 12.67 -16.26
N LEU A 214 -4.16 12.95 -17.41
CA LEU A 214 -4.39 14.31 -17.89
C LEU A 214 -5.25 15.09 -16.90
N PHE A 215 -6.39 14.56 -16.47
CA PHE A 215 -7.28 15.26 -15.55
C PHE A 215 -6.66 15.45 -14.16
N ASN A 216 -6.09 14.41 -13.55
CA ASN A 216 -5.54 14.46 -12.20
C ASN A 216 -4.21 15.23 -12.09
N SER A 217 -3.62 15.65 -13.22
CA SER A 217 -2.47 16.56 -13.28
C SER A 217 -2.86 18.03 -13.55
N THR A 218 -4.16 18.35 -13.48
CA THR A 218 -4.67 19.73 -13.52
C THR A 218 -5.06 20.23 -12.13
N ILE A 219 -5.11 21.56 -11.98
CA ILE A 219 -5.61 22.20 -10.76
C ILE A 219 -7.06 21.77 -10.49
N GLU A 220 -7.89 21.70 -11.54
CA GLU A 220 -9.30 21.30 -11.43
C GLU A 220 -9.45 19.86 -10.92
N GLY A 221 -8.73 18.90 -11.51
CA GLY A 221 -8.76 17.50 -11.09
C GLY A 221 -8.27 17.32 -9.64
N ILE A 222 -7.18 18.01 -9.28
CA ILE A 222 -6.66 18.01 -7.91
C ILE A 222 -7.70 18.60 -6.94
N LYS A 223 -8.29 19.75 -7.28
CA LYS A 223 -9.30 20.41 -6.47
C LYS A 223 -10.50 19.50 -6.24
N SER A 224 -11.05 18.91 -7.30
CA SER A 224 -12.18 17.97 -7.23
C SER A 224 -11.91 16.80 -6.24
N SER A 225 -10.66 16.36 -6.16
CA SER A 225 -10.22 15.27 -5.28
C SER A 225 -9.98 15.71 -3.82
N LEU A 226 -9.57 16.96 -3.61
CA LEU A 226 -9.10 17.45 -2.31
C LEU A 226 -10.09 18.35 -1.55
N SER A 227 -11.04 19.03 -2.22
CA SER A 227 -11.91 20.03 -1.58
C SER A 227 -12.58 19.54 -0.29
N SER A 228 -13.11 18.31 -0.32
CA SER A 228 -13.77 17.72 0.85
C SER A 228 -12.84 17.57 2.06
N ILE A 229 -11.59 17.15 1.84
CA ILE A 229 -10.64 16.96 2.94
C ILE A 229 -10.00 18.29 3.38
N ILE A 230 -9.80 19.23 2.46
CA ILE A 230 -9.34 20.60 2.77
C ILE A 230 -10.34 21.31 3.69
N LYS A 231 -11.64 21.21 3.39
CA LYS A 231 -12.71 21.73 4.26
C LYS A 231 -12.65 21.11 5.66
N LYS A 232 -12.51 19.79 5.76
CA LYS A 232 -12.40 19.07 7.04
C LYS A 232 -11.11 19.43 7.81
N ALA A 233 -10.03 19.71 7.11
CA ALA A 233 -8.76 20.16 7.68
C ALA A 233 -8.77 21.64 8.11
N LYS A 234 -9.85 22.38 7.83
CA LYS A 234 -9.99 23.83 8.06
C LYS A 234 -8.92 24.63 7.31
N MET A 235 -8.67 24.26 6.05
CA MET A 235 -7.65 24.89 5.20
C MET A 235 -8.24 25.49 3.90
N THR A 236 -9.53 25.82 3.89
CA THR A 236 -10.22 26.36 2.70
C THR A 236 -9.56 27.62 2.16
N ASP A 237 -9.05 28.50 3.03
CA ASP A 237 -8.35 29.74 2.62
C ASP A 237 -7.08 29.48 1.80
N PHE A 238 -6.52 28.27 1.92
CA PHE A 238 -5.31 27.85 1.20
C PHE A 238 -5.60 26.85 0.08
N GLU A 239 -6.86 26.55 -0.20
CA GLU A 239 -7.26 25.50 -1.15
C GLU A 239 -6.59 25.68 -2.52
N GLU A 240 -6.70 26.88 -3.09
CA GLU A 240 -6.14 27.20 -4.40
C GLU A 240 -4.61 27.03 -4.39
N GLN A 241 -3.93 27.55 -3.37
CA GLN A 241 -2.47 27.50 -3.26
C GLN A 241 -1.97 26.06 -3.08
N ILE A 242 -2.69 25.23 -2.32
CA ILE A 242 -2.40 23.80 -2.18
C ILE A 242 -2.52 23.09 -3.53
N CYS A 243 -3.61 23.33 -4.26
CA CYS A 243 -3.86 22.70 -5.55
C CYS A 243 -2.81 23.12 -6.60
N VAL A 244 -2.48 24.41 -6.68
CA VAL A 244 -1.42 24.95 -7.57
C VAL A 244 -0.06 24.33 -7.24
N ARG A 245 0.33 24.29 -5.97
CA ARG A 245 1.64 23.73 -5.58
C ARG A 245 1.73 22.24 -5.86
N LEU A 246 0.66 21.47 -5.60
CA LEU A 246 0.63 20.06 -5.93
C LEU A 246 0.66 19.81 -7.44
N CYS A 247 -0.08 20.61 -8.21
CA CYS A 247 -0.07 20.56 -9.68
C CYS A 247 1.34 20.79 -10.23
N ASN A 248 2.01 21.85 -9.76
CA ASN A 248 3.39 22.15 -10.15
C ASN A 248 4.35 21.03 -9.75
N TYR A 249 4.18 20.47 -8.54
CA TYR A 249 4.99 19.34 -8.08
C TYR A 249 4.83 18.10 -8.96
N ILE A 250 3.59 17.75 -9.30
CA ILE A 250 3.25 16.63 -10.18
C ILE A 250 3.92 16.79 -11.55
N ARG A 251 3.88 18.00 -12.12
CA ARG A 251 4.46 18.27 -13.45
C ARG A 251 5.98 18.32 -13.47
N ALA A 252 6.60 18.67 -12.34
CA ALA A 252 8.05 18.82 -12.24
C ALA A 252 8.78 17.54 -11.81
N SER A 253 8.06 16.50 -11.36
CA SER A 253 8.66 15.33 -10.72
C SER A 253 8.20 14.04 -11.38
N GLU A 254 9.15 13.14 -11.67
CA GLU A 254 8.84 11.78 -12.11
C GLU A 254 8.74 10.79 -10.93
N ASN A 255 9.40 11.13 -9.81
CA ASN A 255 9.49 10.29 -8.63
C ASN A 255 8.99 11.04 -7.40
N TYR A 256 7.72 10.83 -7.05
CA TYR A 256 7.10 11.52 -5.93
C TYR A 256 7.62 11.02 -4.58
N LYS A 257 7.91 11.95 -3.67
CA LYS A 257 8.31 11.70 -2.28
C LYS A 257 7.29 12.26 -1.29
N LEU A 258 6.98 11.48 -0.26
CA LEU A 258 6.01 11.88 0.78
C LEU A 258 6.47 13.12 1.56
N SER A 259 7.78 13.29 1.79
CA SER A 259 8.32 14.47 2.47
C SER A 259 8.01 15.77 1.72
N GLU A 260 8.21 15.77 0.39
CA GLU A 260 7.97 16.94 -0.46
C GLU A 260 6.47 17.27 -0.52
N VAL A 261 5.61 16.26 -0.55
CA VAL A 261 4.15 16.45 -0.43
C VAL A 261 3.76 17.04 0.93
N ARG A 262 4.42 16.62 2.01
CA ARG A 262 4.20 17.15 3.35
C ARG A 262 4.59 18.63 3.43
N ASP A 263 5.67 19.03 2.78
CA ASP A 263 6.16 20.41 2.79
C ASP A 263 5.16 21.39 2.15
N ILE A 264 4.40 20.94 1.14
CA ILE A 264 3.32 21.74 0.53
C ILE A 264 2.32 22.17 1.61
N VAL A 265 1.81 21.23 2.41
CA VAL A 265 0.85 21.52 3.49
C VAL A 265 1.53 22.24 4.66
N GLY A 266 2.75 21.82 5.03
CA GLY A 266 3.53 22.36 6.14
C GLY A 266 3.72 23.87 6.04
N SER A 267 3.96 24.37 4.82
CA SER A 267 4.15 25.80 4.53
C SER A 267 3.00 26.72 4.96
N PHE A 268 1.78 26.19 5.09
CA PHE A 268 0.60 26.96 5.51
C PHE A 268 0.26 26.80 7.00
N THR A 269 0.86 25.81 7.66
CA THR A 269 0.61 25.54 9.07
C THR A 269 1.48 26.36 10.02
N MET A 270 2.66 26.82 9.55
CA MET A 270 3.58 27.62 10.36
C MET A 270 3.23 29.11 10.43
N VAL A 271 2.26 29.59 9.64
CA VAL A 271 1.93 31.03 9.52
C VAL A 271 1.02 31.54 10.67
N LYS A 272 0.53 30.66 11.57
CA LYS A 272 -0.41 31.04 12.65
C LYS A 272 0.19 31.13 14.06
N THR A 273 1.51 31.19 14.19
CA THR A 273 2.22 31.30 15.49
C THR A 273 3.02 32.61 15.65
N ALA A 274 2.62 33.67 14.94
CA ALA A 274 3.15 35.02 15.12
C ALA A 274 2.03 35.97 15.56
#